data_AF-A0A7C4A8M7-F1
#
_entry.id   AF-A0A7C4A8M7-F1
#
_cell.length_a   1.000
_cell.length_b   1.000
_cell.length_c   1.000
_cell.angle_alpha   90.00
_cell.angle_beta   90.00
_cell.angle_gamma   90.00
#
_symmetry.space_group_name_H-M   'P 1'
#
loop_
_entity.id
_entity.type
_entity.pdbx_description
1 polymer ?
#
loop_
_entity_poly.entity_id
_entity_poly.type
_entity_poly.pdbx_seq_one_letter_code
_entity_poly.pdbx_strand_id
1 'polypeptide(L)'
;MAKAKDEVLQLTASGGYLAITTDTGMIEDYLRSSDAKPKPLLEAPGLAQATQEVGGSASGMFGYQNDAENMRAMYEVLKTNADALTQALGLLSGPAQVKPEGGGNPLKAWVDFSLLPPFEKVAKYFHFTVYAGRTTAEGMSLKVFTPTPPQMNQ
;
A
#
# COMPACT_ATOMS: atom_id res chain seq x y z
N MET A 1 -12.59 8.51 -29.21
CA MET A 1 -11.48 7.80 -28.54
C MET A 1 -10.76 8.83 -27.67
N ALA A 2 -10.88 8.74 -26.34
CA ALA A 2 -10.16 9.65 -25.45
C ALA A 2 -8.67 9.25 -25.45
N LYS A 3 -7.79 10.22 -25.72
CA LYS A 3 -6.34 10.03 -25.67
C LYS A 3 -5.94 9.74 -24.22
N ALA A 4 -5.23 8.63 -23.98
CA ALA A 4 -4.65 8.37 -22.66
C ALA A 4 -3.77 9.57 -22.29
N LYS A 5 -3.94 10.07 -21.06
CA LYS A 5 -3.14 11.17 -20.53
C LYS A 5 -1.72 10.63 -20.36
N ASP A 6 -0.70 11.32 -20.87
CA ASP A 6 0.69 10.93 -20.64
C ASP A 6 0.99 11.04 -19.14
N GLU A 7 1.07 9.90 -18.46
CA GLU A 7 1.37 9.83 -17.03
C GLU A 7 2.89 9.68 -16.87
N VAL A 8 3.53 10.67 -16.26
CA VAL A 8 4.99 10.71 -16.10
C VAL A 8 5.36 10.05 -14.78
N LEU A 9 6.06 8.92 -14.85
CA LEU A 9 6.66 8.28 -13.68
C LEU A 9 7.98 8.96 -13.33
N GLN A 10 8.08 9.46 -12.10
CA GLN A 10 9.25 10.17 -11.59
C GLN A 10 9.96 9.32 -10.56
N LEU A 11 11.29 9.31 -10.62
CA LEU A 11 12.16 8.56 -9.73
C LEU A 11 13.26 9.48 -9.19
N THR A 12 13.51 9.45 -7.89
CA THR A 12 14.63 10.16 -7.27
C THR A 12 15.21 9.38 -6.10
N ALA A 13 16.50 9.55 -5.82
CA ALA A 13 17.16 8.88 -4.71
C ALA A 13 17.67 9.90 -3.69
N SER A 14 17.36 9.70 -2.41
CA SER A 14 17.89 10.51 -1.31
C SER A 14 17.89 9.73 0.01
N GLY A 15 18.80 10.05 0.93
CA GLY A 15 18.83 9.44 2.27
C GLY A 15 18.91 7.90 2.31
N GLY A 16 19.39 7.25 1.25
CA GLY A 16 19.45 5.79 1.12
C GLY A 16 18.16 5.12 0.61
N TYR A 17 17.17 5.91 0.16
CA TYR A 17 15.91 5.41 -0.41
C TYR A 17 15.75 5.87 -1.86
N LEU A 18 14.98 5.10 -2.64
CA LEU A 18 14.47 5.46 -3.96
C LEU A 18 12.99 5.81 -3.82
N ALA A 19 12.63 7.05 -4.12
CA ALA A 19 11.24 7.48 -4.22
C ALA A 19 10.77 7.34 -5.68
N ILE A 20 9.57 6.79 -5.85
CA ILE A 20 8.91 6.59 -7.14
C ILE A 20 7.48 7.14 -7.01
N THR A 21 7.08 8.05 -7.89
CA THR A 21 5.75 8.67 -7.85
C THR A 21 5.34 9.20 -9.22
N THR A 22 4.05 9.41 -9.43
CA THR A 22 3.52 10.13 -10.59
C THR A 22 3.17 11.59 -10.28
N ASP A 23 3.34 12.02 -9.01
CA ASP A 23 3.13 13.39 -8.54
C ASP A 23 4.46 14.14 -8.39
N THR A 24 4.60 15.25 -9.11
CA THR A 24 5.82 16.08 -9.08
C THR A 24 6.01 16.79 -7.74
N GLY A 25 4.94 17.24 -7.10
CA GLY A 25 5.02 17.94 -5.81
C GLY A 25 5.60 17.04 -4.73
N MET A 26 5.27 15.74 -4.76
CA MET A 26 5.84 14.76 -3.82
C MET A 26 7.35 14.60 -3.96
N ILE A 27 7.91 14.66 -5.17
CA ILE A 27 9.37 14.62 -5.38
C ILE A 27 10.03 15.86 -4.78
N GLU A 28 9.46 17.04 -5.00
CA GLU A 28 9.99 18.29 -4.47
C GLU A 28 9.96 18.32 -2.94
N ASP A 29 8.86 17.87 -2.33
CA ASP A 29 8.73 17.78 -0.88
C ASP A 29 9.71 16.75 -0.31
N TYR A 30 9.85 15.59 -0.96
CA TYR A 30 10.81 14.56 -0.56
C TYR A 30 12.26 15.07 -0.60
N LEU A 31 12.64 15.75 -1.68
CA LEU A 31 13.97 16.35 -1.84
C LEU A 31 14.21 17.50 -0.83
N ARG A 32 13.19 18.29 -0.50
CA ARG A 32 13.29 19.31 0.56
C ARG A 32 13.39 18.70 1.95
N SER A 33 12.80 17.53 2.17
CA SER A 33 12.85 16.83 3.46
C SER A 33 14.20 16.17 3.74
N SER A 34 15.09 16.02 2.74
CA SER A 34 16.35 15.28 2.90
C SER A 34 17.39 15.96 3.81
N ASP A 35 17.20 17.23 4.16
CA ASP A 35 17.99 17.91 5.20
C ASP A 35 17.67 17.39 6.62
N ALA A 36 16.48 16.82 6.83
CA ALA A 36 16.13 16.12 8.05
C ALA A 36 16.53 14.66 7.93
N LYS A 37 17.41 14.16 8.82
CA LYS A 37 17.78 12.74 8.86
C LYS A 37 16.50 11.90 9.04
N PRO A 38 16.02 11.17 8.01
CA PRO A 38 14.77 10.44 8.11
C PRO A 38 14.93 9.33 9.15
N LYS A 39 13.93 9.16 10.01
CA LYS A 39 13.93 8.04 10.96
C LYS A 39 14.01 6.73 10.17
N PRO A 40 15.03 5.89 10.40
CA PRO A 40 15.14 4.63 9.67
C PRO A 40 13.89 3.78 9.87
N LEU A 41 13.39 3.17 8.79
CA LEU A 41 12.24 2.26 8.86
C LEU A 41 12.47 1.12 9.87
N LEU A 42 13.73 0.65 10.00
CA LEU A 42 14.14 -0.36 10.96
C LEU A 42 13.85 0.02 12.43
N GLU A 43 13.71 1.30 12.75
CA GLU A 43 13.37 1.79 14.09
C GLU A 43 11.84 1.87 14.31
N ALA A 44 11.02 1.38 13.36
CA ALA A 44 9.59 1.25 13.55
C ALA A 44 9.30 0.19 14.63
N PRO A 45 8.53 0.52 15.68
CA PRO A 45 8.17 -0.43 16.72
C PRO A 45 7.52 -1.68 16.15
N GLY A 46 7.95 -2.86 16.62
CA GLY A 46 7.40 -4.14 16.18
C GLY A 46 7.93 -4.66 14.83
N LEU A 47 8.62 -3.84 14.05
CA LEU A 47 9.07 -4.23 12.70
C LEU A 47 10.10 -5.36 12.74
N ALA A 48 11.05 -5.31 13.67
CA ALA A 48 12.06 -6.35 13.82
C ALA A 48 11.41 -7.72 14.13
N GLN A 49 10.43 -7.74 15.04
CA GLN A 49 9.68 -8.94 15.40
C GLN A 49 8.87 -9.46 14.21
N ALA A 50 8.10 -8.59 13.55
CA ALA A 50 7.33 -8.94 12.36
C ALA A 50 8.22 -9.48 11.22
N THR A 51 9.42 -8.92 11.06
CA THR A 51 10.40 -9.39 10.08
C THR A 51 10.86 -10.82 10.35
N GLN A 52 10.97 -11.23 11.62
CA GLN A 52 11.32 -12.61 11.97
C GLN A 52 10.19 -13.59 11.63
N GLU A 53 8.92 -13.20 11.77
CA GLU A 53 7.76 -14.03 11.41
C GLU A 53 7.76 -14.43 9.93
N VAL A 54 8.27 -13.56 9.06
CA VAL A 54 8.43 -13.86 7.62
C VAL A 54 9.76 -14.53 7.27
N GLY A 55 10.60 -14.85 8.25
CA GLY A 55 11.88 -15.54 8.06
C GLY A 55 13.09 -14.62 7.81
N GLY A 56 12.98 -13.35 8.19
CA GLY A 56 14.03 -12.34 8.05
C GLY A 56 13.97 -11.55 6.75
N SER A 57 14.77 -10.47 6.68
CA SER A 57 14.87 -9.60 5.51
C SER A 57 15.86 -10.10 4.45
N ALA A 58 16.66 -11.13 4.75
CA ALA A 58 17.69 -11.68 3.87
C ALA A 58 17.18 -12.83 2.95
N SER A 59 15.88 -12.87 2.65
CA SER A 59 15.19 -13.95 1.93
C SER A 59 15.32 -13.89 0.40
N GLY A 60 15.79 -12.76 -0.15
CA GLY A 60 15.88 -12.46 -1.59
C GLY A 60 14.81 -11.48 -2.09
N MET A 61 13.64 -11.46 -1.43
CA MET A 61 12.61 -10.44 -1.60
C MET A 61 12.04 -10.12 -0.21
N PHE A 62 12.06 -8.85 0.18
CA PHE A 62 11.46 -8.38 1.42
C PHE A 62 10.75 -7.07 1.15
N GLY A 63 9.56 -6.89 1.71
CA GLY A 63 8.81 -5.66 1.59
C GLY A 63 8.09 -5.30 2.87
N TYR A 64 7.92 -3.99 3.03
CA TYR A 64 7.13 -3.37 4.08
C TYR A 64 6.04 -2.54 3.42
N GLN A 65 4.83 -2.63 3.94
CA GLN A 65 3.69 -1.84 3.52
C GLN A 65 3.10 -1.11 4.72
N ASN A 66 3.01 0.22 4.62
CA ASN A 66 2.29 1.03 5.60
C ASN A 66 0.79 0.95 5.30
N ASP A 67 0.11 -0.02 5.89
CA ASP A 67 -1.31 -0.25 5.66
C ASP A 67 -2.17 0.92 6.14
N ALA A 68 -1.79 1.56 7.25
CA ALA A 68 -2.52 2.74 7.74
C ALA A 68 -2.55 3.86 6.70
N GLU A 69 -1.40 4.18 6.09
CA GLU A 69 -1.31 5.22 5.06
C GLU A 69 -1.97 4.79 3.75
N ASN A 70 -1.76 3.54 3.32
CA ASN A 70 -2.39 2.99 2.13
C ASN A 70 -3.93 3.02 2.24
N MET A 71 -4.46 2.62 3.39
CA MET A 71 -5.90 2.63 3.65
C MET A 71 -6.46 4.03 3.83
N ARG A 72 -5.68 4.98 4.39
CA ARG A 72 -6.06 6.40 4.44
C ARG A 72 -6.27 6.96 3.05
N ALA A 73 -5.29 6.77 2.16
CA ALA A 73 -5.36 7.23 0.78
C ALA A 73 -6.54 6.56 0.04
N MET A 74 -6.71 5.25 0.22
CA MET A 74 -7.84 4.53 -0.36
C MET A 74 -9.19 5.03 0.16
N TYR A 75 -9.31 5.36 1.46
CA TYR A 75 -10.54 5.93 2.05
C TYR A 75 -10.94 7.25 1.39
N GLU A 76 -9.98 8.15 1.20
CA GLU A 76 -10.24 9.46 0.56
C GLU A 76 -10.67 9.30 -0.90
N VAL A 77 -10.04 8.38 -1.62
CA VAL A 77 -10.45 8.04 -2.99
C VAL A 77 -11.84 7.43 -3.00
N LEU A 78 -12.16 6.51 -2.09
CA LEU A 78 -13.47 5.86 -2.03
C LEU A 78 -14.62 6.82 -1.72
N LYS A 79 -14.40 7.79 -0.82
CA LYS A 79 -15.40 8.81 -0.48
C LYS A 79 -15.75 9.72 -1.65
N THR A 80 -14.80 9.97 -2.55
CA THR A 80 -14.95 10.90 -3.68
C THR A 80 -15.23 10.21 -5.00
N ASN A 81 -14.76 8.96 -5.16
CA ASN A 81 -14.86 8.18 -6.37
C ASN A 81 -14.97 6.68 -6.04
N ALA A 82 -16.17 6.23 -5.73
CA ALA A 82 -16.44 4.82 -5.46
C ALA A 82 -16.24 3.88 -6.67
N ASP A 83 -16.08 4.38 -7.91
CA ASP A 83 -15.69 3.54 -9.06
C ASP A 83 -14.18 3.23 -9.09
N ALA A 84 -13.37 4.02 -8.38
CA ALA A 84 -11.93 3.78 -8.27
C ALA A 84 -11.61 2.44 -7.60
N LEU A 85 -12.53 1.90 -6.77
CA LEU A 85 -12.36 0.57 -6.19
C LEU A 85 -12.28 -0.52 -7.25
N THR A 86 -13.04 -0.40 -8.34
CA THR A 86 -13.00 -1.37 -9.45
C THR A 86 -11.65 -1.31 -10.19
N GLN A 87 -11.04 -0.12 -10.27
CA GLN A 87 -9.70 0.04 -10.83
C GLN A 87 -8.62 -0.51 -9.89
N ALA A 88 -8.73 -0.24 -8.58
CA ALA A 88 -7.81 -0.75 -7.56
C ALA A 88 -7.87 -2.28 -7.42
N LEU A 89 -9.08 -2.87 -7.42
CA LEU A 89 -9.27 -4.32 -7.44
C LEU A 89 -8.80 -4.95 -8.76
N GLY A 90 -8.96 -4.24 -9.89
CA GLY A 90 -8.42 -4.67 -11.18
C GLY A 90 -6.89 -4.80 -11.20
N LEU A 91 -6.18 -3.98 -10.40
CA LEU A 91 -4.71 -4.07 -10.24
C LEU A 91 -4.28 -5.25 -9.35
N LEU A 92 -5.10 -5.66 -8.38
CA LEU A 92 -4.83 -6.79 -7.48
C LEU A 92 -5.12 -8.16 -8.11
N SER A 93 -5.87 -8.21 -9.22
CA SER A 93 -6.42 -9.46 -9.78
C SER A 93 -5.57 -10.08 -10.90
N GLY A 94 -4.45 -9.48 -11.30
CA GLY A 94 -3.63 -9.96 -12.41
C GLY A 94 -4.36 -9.91 -13.78
N PRO A 95 -3.67 -10.27 -14.89
CA PRO A 95 -4.23 -10.16 -16.25
C PRO A 95 -5.32 -11.20 -16.56
N ALA A 96 -5.60 -12.12 -15.63
CA ALA A 96 -6.58 -13.17 -15.79
C ALA A 96 -7.80 -12.93 -14.89
N GLN A 97 -8.81 -12.31 -15.51
CA GLN A 97 -10.25 -12.59 -15.35
C GLN A 97 -11.14 -11.67 -14.49
N VAL A 98 -12.40 -11.68 -14.97
CA VAL A 98 -13.67 -11.19 -14.42
C VAL A 98 -13.87 -9.67 -14.44
N LYS A 99 -14.17 -9.14 -15.64
CA LYS A 99 -15.06 -7.97 -15.71
C LYS A 99 -16.44 -8.41 -15.18
N PRO A 100 -17.00 -7.78 -14.15
CA PRO A 100 -18.38 -8.03 -13.78
C PRO A 100 -19.27 -7.72 -14.99
N GLU A 101 -20.15 -8.65 -15.36
CA GLU A 101 -21.18 -8.39 -16.37
C GLU A 101 -21.99 -7.15 -15.91
N GLY A 102 -21.92 -6.07 -16.69
CA GLY A 102 -22.58 -4.79 -16.36
C GLY A 102 -21.64 -3.60 -16.15
N GLY A 103 -20.31 -3.79 -16.10
CA GLY A 103 -19.33 -2.69 -16.20
C GLY A 103 -19.31 -1.67 -15.06
N GLY A 104 -20.08 -1.88 -13.98
CA GLY A 104 -20.09 -1.04 -12.78
C GLY A 104 -19.51 -1.76 -11.56
N ASN A 105 -19.17 -1.00 -10.51
CA ASN A 105 -18.73 -1.56 -9.23
C ASN A 105 -19.91 -2.27 -8.53
N PRO A 106 -19.93 -3.61 -8.42
CA PRO A 106 -21.04 -4.35 -7.81
C PRO A 106 -21.22 -3.98 -6.31
N LEU A 107 -20.18 -3.44 -5.67
CA LEU A 107 -20.21 -3.05 -4.26
C LEU A 107 -20.97 -1.74 -4.02
N LYS A 108 -21.14 -0.87 -5.03
CA LYS A 108 -21.91 0.37 -4.88
C LYS A 108 -23.39 0.15 -4.58
N ALA A 109 -23.95 -0.99 -5.03
CA ALA A 109 -25.33 -1.34 -4.73
C ALA A 109 -25.51 -1.80 -3.27
N TRP A 110 -24.42 -2.13 -2.57
CA TRP A 110 -24.42 -2.69 -1.22
C TRP A 110 -23.83 -1.72 -0.19
N VAL A 111 -22.98 -0.79 -0.63
CA VAL A 111 -22.21 0.12 0.23
C VAL A 111 -22.22 1.53 -0.36
N ASP A 112 -22.70 2.50 0.43
CA ASP A 112 -22.53 3.92 0.16
C ASP A 112 -21.24 4.43 0.82
N PHE A 113 -20.20 4.61 0.01
CA PHE A 113 -18.88 5.05 0.47
C PHE A 113 -18.86 6.52 0.92
N SER A 114 -19.85 7.33 0.55
CA SER A 114 -19.96 8.72 1.03
C SER A 114 -20.25 8.79 2.53
N LEU A 115 -20.84 7.72 3.09
CA LEU A 115 -21.16 7.58 4.51
C LEU A 115 -20.01 7.04 5.35
N LEU A 116 -18.84 6.79 4.75
CA LEU A 116 -17.67 6.37 5.51
C LEU A 116 -17.32 7.43 6.57
N PRO A 117 -17.07 7.03 7.82
CA PRO A 117 -16.62 7.95 8.84
C PRO A 117 -15.26 8.56 8.46
N PRO A 118 -14.85 9.67 9.10
CA PRO A 118 -13.46 10.12 9.05
C PRO A 118 -12.50 8.98 9.35
N PHE A 119 -11.40 8.88 8.58
CA PHE A 119 -10.48 7.75 8.65
C PHE A 119 -9.89 7.57 10.05
N GLU A 120 -9.73 8.65 10.80
CA GLU A 120 -9.23 8.66 12.18
C GLU A 120 -10.04 7.74 13.11
N LYS A 121 -11.34 7.54 12.83
CA LYS A 121 -12.19 6.64 13.63
C LYS A 121 -11.90 5.16 13.40
N VAL A 122 -11.30 4.82 12.26
CA VAL A 122 -10.97 3.45 11.86
C VAL A 122 -9.46 3.20 11.77
N ALA A 123 -8.63 4.25 11.86
CA ALA A 123 -7.18 4.16 11.75
C ALA A 123 -6.57 3.11 12.69
N LYS A 124 -7.16 2.91 13.88
CA LYS A 124 -6.74 1.92 14.87
C LYS A 124 -6.74 0.46 14.38
N TYR A 125 -7.45 0.16 13.31
CA TYR A 125 -7.52 -1.18 12.72
C TYR A 125 -6.39 -1.46 11.73
N PHE A 126 -5.61 -0.44 11.36
CA PHE A 126 -4.58 -0.55 10.34
C PHE A 126 -3.21 -0.29 10.97
N HIS A 127 -2.25 -1.15 10.65
CA HIS A 127 -0.88 -0.99 11.10
C HIS A 127 0.07 -1.08 9.90
N PHE A 128 0.80 -2.17 9.76
CA PHE A 128 1.66 -2.44 8.63
C PHE A 128 1.66 -3.93 8.32
N THR A 129 2.11 -4.27 7.12
CA THR A 129 2.34 -5.64 6.69
C THR A 129 3.78 -5.79 6.23
N VAL A 130 4.40 -6.92 6.57
CA VAL A 130 5.67 -7.33 5.98
C VAL A 130 5.48 -8.59 5.17
N TYR A 131 6.25 -8.72 4.10
CA TYR A 131 6.27 -9.94 3.31
C TYR A 131 7.69 -10.30 2.90
N ALA A 132 7.95 -11.60 2.80
CA ALA A 132 9.21 -12.14 2.34
C ALA A 132 8.96 -13.21 1.27
N GLY A 133 9.60 -13.05 0.12
CA GLY A 133 9.65 -14.05 -0.94
C GLY A 133 10.98 -14.76 -0.93
N ARG A 134 10.96 -16.09 -1.11
CA ARG A 134 12.15 -16.92 -1.30
C ARG A 134 11.92 -17.89 -2.44
N THR A 135 12.90 -17.98 -3.33
CA THR A 135 12.93 -18.98 -4.41
C THR A 135 13.96 -20.06 -4.06
N THR A 136 13.56 -21.32 -4.19
CA THR A 136 14.41 -22.51 -4.03
C THR A 136 14.28 -23.38 -5.29
N ALA A 137 15.08 -24.45 -5.39
CA ALA A 137 14.96 -25.42 -6.48
C ALA A 137 13.58 -26.14 -6.50
N GLU A 138 12.87 -26.14 -5.37
CA GLU A 138 11.57 -26.77 -5.18
C GLU A 138 10.40 -25.83 -5.53
N GLY A 139 10.65 -24.52 -5.63
CA GLY A 139 9.64 -23.54 -6.00
C GLY A 139 9.81 -22.19 -5.30
N MET A 140 8.72 -21.42 -5.25
CA MET A 140 8.66 -20.12 -4.61
C MET A 140 7.81 -20.20 -3.33
N SER A 141 8.28 -19.57 -2.26
CA SER A 141 7.52 -19.33 -1.04
C SER A 141 7.33 -17.84 -0.85
N LEU A 142 6.12 -17.45 -0.47
CA LEU A 142 5.78 -16.09 -0.07
C LEU A 142 5.18 -16.17 1.34
N LYS A 143 5.81 -15.50 2.29
CA LYS A 143 5.29 -15.33 3.65
C LYS A 143 4.82 -13.90 3.82
N VAL A 144 3.67 -13.73 4.44
CA VAL A 144 3.07 -12.42 4.73
C VAL A 144 2.69 -12.42 6.20
N PHE A 145 3.02 -11.34 6.90
CA PHE A 145 2.66 -11.17 8.30
C PHE A 145 2.19 -9.75 8.57
N THR A 146 1.04 -9.63 9.22
CA THR A 146 0.43 -8.37 9.64
C THR A 146 0.27 -8.42 11.16
N PRO A 147 1.12 -7.72 11.94
CA PRO A 147 0.97 -7.68 13.39
C PRO A 147 -0.35 -7.04 13.80
N THR A 148 -0.92 -7.53 14.91
CA THR A 148 -2.07 -6.89 15.54
C THR A 148 -1.74 -5.43 15.86
N PRO A 149 -2.58 -4.46 15.46
CA PRO A 149 -2.36 -3.06 15.79
C PRO A 149 -2.24 -2.87 17.31
N PRO A 150 -1.30 -2.04 17.81
CA PRO A 150 -1.06 -1.87 19.25
C PRO A 150 -2.31 -1.44 20.03
N GLN A 151 -3.23 -0.72 19.36
CA GLN A 151 -4.47 -0.21 19.92
C GLN A 151 -5.59 -1.26 20.02
N MET A 152 -5.33 -2.49 19.54
CA MET A 152 -6.27 -3.61 19.52
C MET A 152 -5.85 -4.78 20.43
N ASN A 153 -4.68 -4.70 21.08
CA ASN A 153 -4.29 -5.70 22.07
C ASN A 153 -5.12 -5.46 23.35
N GLN A 154 -6.07 -6.35 23.64
CA GLN A 154 -6.78 -6.41 24.93
C GLN A 154 -5.98 -7.17 25.97
#